data_AF-A0A1Y1Y880-F1
#
_entry.id   AF-A0A1Y1Y880-F1
#
_cell.length_a   1.000
_cell.length_b   1.000
_cell.length_c   1.000
_cell.angle_alpha   90.00
_cell.angle_beta   90.00
_cell.angle_gamma   90.00
#
_symmetry.space_group_name_H-M   'P 1'
#
loop_
_entity.id
_entity.type
_entity.pdbx_description
1 polymer ?
#
loop_
_entity_poly.entity_id
_entity_poly.type
_entity_poly.pdbx_seq_one_letter_code
_entity_poly.pdbx_strand_id
1 'polypeptide(L)'
;MDRYQRLEKLGEGTYANVYKGKNRMTGETVALKEIHLDTEEGAPSTAIREISLMKELKHANIVRLNDVIHTENKLMLVFEYMDQDLKKYMDTHGNNGALDPMLIKSFMFQLLRGIAFCHENRVLHRDLKPQNLLINARGELKLADFGLARAFGIPVNTFSNEVVTLWYRAPDVLLGSRNYTTTIDMWSAGCIMAEMYTGRPLFPGTTNDDQLLKIFRLLGTPSEHTWPGVNQLPAFRNNFPYYPPQNLAQILPNIDPFGIDLLARMLQYQPHLRISAKDALQHVYFQDLNVAAARHA
;
A
#
# COMPACT_ATOMS: atom_id res chain seq x y z
N MET A 1 10.33 27.28 -19.40
CA MET A 1 10.02 25.88 -19.75
C MET A 1 11.17 24.91 -19.49
N ASP A 2 12.35 25.34 -19.03
CA ASP A 2 13.53 24.46 -18.84
C ASP A 2 13.86 24.08 -17.38
N ARG A 3 12.94 24.25 -16.42
CA ARG A 3 13.26 24.04 -14.98
C ARG A 3 13.72 22.62 -14.66
N TYR A 4 13.20 21.61 -15.37
CA TYR A 4 13.55 20.21 -15.16
C TYR A 4 14.08 19.59 -16.44
N GLN A 5 15.21 18.91 -16.34
CA GLN A 5 15.79 18.11 -17.41
C GLN A 5 15.35 16.66 -17.24
N ARG A 6 14.76 16.08 -18.28
CA ARG A 6 14.46 14.65 -18.34
C ARG A 6 15.74 13.84 -18.56
N LEU A 7 15.92 12.79 -17.77
CA LEU A 7 17.04 11.85 -17.85
C LEU A 7 16.52 10.48 -18.33
N GLU A 8 16.76 9.42 -17.56
CA GLU A 8 16.35 8.04 -17.87
C GLU A 8 14.86 7.79 -17.60
N LYS A 9 14.26 6.85 -18.35
CA LYS A 9 12.90 6.35 -18.09
C LYS A 9 12.96 5.35 -16.93
N LEU A 10 12.14 5.58 -15.90
CA LEU A 10 12.04 4.72 -14.72
C LEU A 10 10.90 3.70 -14.84
N GLY A 11 9.82 4.06 -15.53
CA GLY A 11 8.66 3.19 -15.69
C GLY A 11 7.63 3.71 -16.68
N GLU A 12 6.69 2.84 -17.03
CA GLU A 12 5.56 3.11 -17.91
C GLU A 12 4.31 2.52 -17.26
N GLY A 13 3.30 3.35 -17.06
CA GLY A 13 1.96 2.96 -16.64
C GLY A 13 0.95 3.26 -17.75
N THR A 14 -0.28 2.76 -17.58
CA THR A 14 -1.36 2.85 -18.57
C THR A 14 -1.62 4.28 -19.08
N TYR A 15 -1.45 5.29 -18.23
CA TYR A 15 -1.74 6.70 -18.54
C TYR A 15 -0.55 7.64 -18.31
N ALA A 16 0.61 7.12 -17.91
CA ALA A 16 1.73 7.96 -17.50
C ALA A 16 3.09 7.30 -17.75
N ASN A 17 4.06 8.11 -18.18
CA ASN A 17 5.46 7.72 -18.18
C ASN A 17 6.17 8.34 -16.99
N VAL A 18 7.00 7.58 -16.30
CA VAL A 18 7.80 8.07 -15.18
C VAL A 18 9.26 8.14 -15.61
N TYR A 19 9.88 9.30 -15.44
CA TYR A 19 11.28 9.54 -15.75
C TYR A 19 12.02 10.02 -14.51
N LYS A 20 13.30 9.70 -14.43
CA LYS A 20 14.22 10.44 -13.58
C LYS A 20 14.48 11.79 -14.22
N GLY A 21 14.56 12.82 -13.40
CA GLY A 21 14.86 14.16 -13.85
C GLY A 21 15.84 14.86 -12.95
N LYS A 22 16.31 16.02 -13.40
CA LYS A 22 17.15 16.92 -12.61
C LYS A 22 16.56 18.32 -12.64
N ASN A 23 16.36 18.92 -11.47
CA ASN A 23 16.03 20.33 -11.39
C ASN A 23 17.27 21.14 -11.80
N ARG A 24 17.19 21.90 -12.89
CA ARG A 24 18.34 22.65 -13.43
C ARG A 24 18.81 23.77 -12.51
N MET A 25 17.94 24.28 -11.64
CA MET A 25 18.26 25.38 -10.73
C MET A 25 18.97 24.88 -9.47
N THR A 26 18.51 23.76 -8.90
CA THR A 26 19.02 23.24 -7.62
C THR A 26 20.00 22.09 -7.78
N GLY A 27 20.05 21.46 -8.96
CA GLY A 27 20.78 20.22 -9.21
C GLY A 27 20.14 18.99 -8.59
N GLU A 28 19.00 19.13 -7.91
CA GLU A 28 18.30 18.05 -7.22
C GLU A 28 17.74 17.01 -8.20
N THR A 29 17.84 15.73 -7.83
CA THR A 29 17.24 14.63 -8.60
C THR A 29 15.77 14.51 -8.24
N VAL A 30 14.91 14.39 -9.25
CA VAL A 30 13.44 14.33 -9.10
C VAL A 30 12.86 13.16 -9.91
N ALA A 31 11.64 12.75 -9.58
CA ALA A 31 10.84 11.86 -10.42
C ALA A 31 9.79 12.69 -11.19
N LEU A 32 9.71 12.51 -12.49
CA LEU A 32 8.82 13.23 -13.41
C LEU A 32 7.77 12.25 -13.93
N LYS A 33 6.53 12.35 -13.44
CA LYS A 33 5.38 11.58 -13.94
C LYS A 33 4.68 12.42 -15.02
N GLU A 34 4.91 12.09 -16.28
CA GLU A 34 4.30 12.75 -17.45
C GLU A 34 2.99 12.04 -17.81
N ILE A 35 1.89 12.79 -17.79
CA ILE A 35 0.54 12.35 -18.17
C ILE A 35 0.19 13.09 -19.46
N HIS A 36 -0.16 12.34 -20.50
CA HIS A 36 -0.64 12.91 -21.75
C HIS A 36 -2.08 13.41 -21.56
N LEU A 37 -2.36 14.60 -22.07
CA LEU A 37 -3.69 15.18 -22.02
C LEU A 37 -4.46 14.78 -23.28
N ASP A 38 -5.72 14.47 -23.10
CA ASP A 38 -6.63 14.35 -24.23
C ASP A 38 -6.96 15.75 -24.76
N THR A 39 -7.00 15.92 -26.07
CA THR A 39 -7.26 17.23 -26.69
C THR A 39 -8.71 17.72 -26.51
N GLU A 40 -9.66 16.81 -26.32
CA GLU A 40 -11.07 17.14 -26.09
C GLU A 40 -11.41 17.14 -24.59
N GLU A 41 -10.94 16.14 -23.84
CA GLU A 41 -11.29 15.99 -22.40
C GLU A 41 -10.31 16.67 -21.44
N GLY A 42 -9.11 17.04 -21.90
CA GLY A 42 -8.08 17.67 -21.09
C GLY A 42 -7.43 16.71 -20.08
N ALA A 43 -7.27 17.16 -18.83
CA ALA A 43 -6.59 16.37 -17.80
C ALA A 43 -7.51 15.31 -17.19
N PRO A 44 -7.08 14.03 -17.10
CA PRO A 44 -7.89 12.98 -16.50
C PRO A 44 -8.33 13.33 -15.07
N SER A 45 -9.59 13.03 -14.73
CA SER A 45 -10.14 13.30 -13.39
C SER A 45 -9.36 12.60 -12.26
N THR A 46 -8.68 11.50 -12.57
CA THR A 46 -7.75 10.80 -11.68
C THR A 46 -6.51 11.66 -11.38
N ALA A 47 -5.92 12.29 -12.41
CA ALA A 47 -4.74 13.14 -12.29
C ALA A 47 -5.02 14.42 -11.49
N ILE A 48 -6.13 15.11 -11.76
CA ILE A 48 -6.54 16.32 -11.02
C ILE A 48 -6.73 15.99 -9.53
N ARG A 49 -7.32 14.82 -9.24
CA ARG A 49 -7.55 14.37 -7.87
C ARG A 49 -6.27 13.98 -7.16
N GLU A 50 -5.38 13.25 -7.84
CA GLU A 50 -4.05 12.92 -7.33
C GLU A 50 -3.30 14.21 -6.96
N ILE A 51 -3.27 15.21 -7.84
CA ILE A 51 -2.67 16.53 -7.53
C ILE A 51 -3.30 17.16 -6.29
N SER A 52 -4.64 17.19 -6.22
CA SER A 52 -5.35 17.87 -5.13
C SER A 52 -5.05 17.23 -3.78
N LEU A 53 -5.07 15.89 -3.71
CA LEU A 53 -4.70 15.15 -2.50
C LEU A 53 -3.22 15.34 -2.15
N MET A 54 -2.32 15.16 -3.11
CA MET A 54 -0.88 15.19 -2.87
C MET A 54 -0.35 16.58 -2.47
N LYS A 55 -1.05 17.66 -2.82
CA LYS A 55 -0.72 19.02 -2.35
C LYS A 55 -0.90 19.17 -0.83
N GLU A 56 -1.86 18.46 -0.25
CA GLU A 56 -2.19 18.52 1.17
C GLU A 56 -1.43 17.46 1.99
N LEU A 57 -1.11 16.31 1.37
CA LEU A 57 -0.44 15.21 2.04
C LEU A 57 1.08 15.44 2.20
N LYS A 58 1.46 16.18 3.25
CA LYS A 58 2.86 16.45 3.60
C LYS A 58 3.28 15.66 4.84
N HIS A 59 3.97 14.54 4.63
CA HIS A 59 4.45 13.68 5.72
C HIS A 59 5.77 13.01 5.34
N ALA A 60 6.60 12.66 6.34
CA ALA A 60 7.91 12.06 6.12
C ALA A 60 7.86 10.72 5.36
N ASN A 61 6.77 9.96 5.53
CA ASN A 61 6.53 8.66 4.90
C ASN A 61 5.52 8.70 3.74
N ILE A 62 5.36 9.86 3.10
CA ILE A 62 4.57 10.03 1.87
C ILE A 62 5.45 10.75 0.85
N VAL A 63 5.47 10.27 -0.39
CA VAL A 63 6.25 10.90 -1.47
C VAL A 63 5.73 12.30 -1.72
N ARG A 64 6.62 13.28 -1.65
CA ARG A 64 6.28 14.69 -1.80
C ARG A 64 6.08 15.06 -3.28
N LEU A 65 4.93 15.65 -3.59
CA LEU A 65 4.72 16.40 -4.82
C LEU A 65 5.36 17.79 -4.67
N ASN A 66 6.44 18.04 -5.40
CA ASN A 66 7.21 19.28 -5.37
C ASN A 66 6.61 20.35 -6.28
N ASP A 67 6.15 19.97 -7.47
CA ASP A 67 5.70 20.91 -8.49
C ASP A 67 4.71 20.25 -9.46
N VAL A 68 3.90 21.06 -10.13
CA VAL A 68 2.97 20.62 -11.19
C VAL A 68 3.14 21.53 -12.39
N ILE A 69 3.60 20.96 -13.50
CA ILE A 69 3.79 21.69 -14.75
C ILE A 69 2.69 21.29 -15.72
N HIS A 70 1.93 22.28 -16.15
CA HIS A 70 0.89 22.11 -17.16
C HIS A 70 1.32 22.77 -18.47
N THR A 71 1.15 22.05 -19.56
CA THR A 71 1.31 22.52 -20.94
C THR A 71 0.09 22.09 -21.75
N GLU A 72 -0.06 22.57 -22.98
CA GLU A 72 -1.22 22.27 -23.83
C GLU A 72 -1.52 20.76 -23.95
N ASN A 73 -0.49 19.92 -24.13
CA ASN A 73 -0.69 18.50 -24.43
C ASN A 73 -0.21 17.54 -23.32
N LYS A 74 0.34 18.07 -22.22
CA LYS A 74 0.84 17.24 -21.12
C LYS A 74 0.76 17.91 -19.76
N LEU A 75 0.56 17.07 -18.74
CA LEU A 75 0.66 17.40 -17.33
C LEU A 75 1.83 16.63 -16.72
N MET A 76 2.78 17.33 -16.14
CA MET A 76 3.96 16.74 -15.51
C MET A 76 3.91 16.98 -14.00
N LEU A 77 3.86 15.90 -13.25
CA LEU A 77 3.96 15.91 -11.79
C LEU A 77 5.42 15.69 -11.40
N VAL A 78 5.97 16.60 -10.59
CA VAL A 78 7.35 16.53 -10.13
C VAL A 78 7.35 16.06 -8.69
N PHE A 79 7.84 14.85 -8.46
CA PHE A 79 7.97 14.26 -7.13
C PHE A 79 9.42 14.26 -6.65
N GLU A 80 9.61 14.14 -5.34
CA GLU A 80 10.92 13.75 -4.82
C GLU A 80 11.35 12.38 -5.41
N TYR A 81 12.65 12.22 -5.64
CA TYR A 81 13.19 10.97 -6.17
C TYR A 81 13.44 9.95 -5.06
N MET A 82 13.09 8.70 -5.33
CA MET A 82 13.39 7.55 -4.48
C MET A 82 14.13 6.51 -5.33
N ASP A 83 15.09 5.80 -4.75
CA ASP A 83 16.03 4.95 -5.50
C ASP A 83 15.38 3.69 -6.08
N GLN A 84 14.46 3.06 -5.34
CA GLN A 84 13.79 1.83 -5.74
C GLN A 84 12.47 1.63 -5.00
N ASP A 85 11.62 0.73 -5.48
CA ASP A 85 10.45 0.25 -4.74
C ASP A 85 10.79 -0.94 -3.83
N LEU A 86 9.90 -1.26 -2.88
CA LEU A 86 10.09 -2.35 -1.91
C LEU A 86 10.16 -3.72 -2.59
N LYS A 87 9.47 -3.93 -3.72
CA LYS A 87 9.56 -5.22 -4.44
C LYS A 87 10.98 -5.43 -4.94
N LYS A 88 11.53 -4.45 -5.66
CA LYS A 88 12.91 -4.47 -6.14
C LYS A 88 13.92 -4.53 -4.98
N TYR A 89 13.65 -3.83 -3.88
CA TYR A 89 14.48 -3.88 -2.69
C TYR A 89 14.57 -5.30 -2.10
N MET A 90 13.42 -5.98 -1.92
CA MET A 90 13.35 -7.37 -1.47
C MET A 90 14.11 -8.31 -2.42
N ASP A 91 13.88 -8.19 -3.73
CA ASP A 91 14.52 -9.05 -4.73
C ASP A 91 16.05 -8.87 -4.76
N THR A 92 16.55 -7.68 -4.44
CA THR A 92 17.99 -7.35 -4.50
C THR A 92 18.73 -7.59 -3.20
N HIS A 93 18.11 -7.30 -2.05
CA HIS A 93 18.78 -7.29 -0.74
C HIS A 93 18.32 -8.43 0.19
N GLY A 94 17.19 -9.07 -0.12
CA GLY A 94 16.64 -10.15 0.69
C GLY A 94 17.28 -11.51 0.38
N ASN A 95 17.30 -12.38 1.38
CA ASN A 95 17.67 -13.79 1.18
C ASN A 95 16.46 -14.53 0.59
N ASN A 96 16.48 -14.77 -0.73
CA ASN A 96 15.30 -15.22 -1.49
C ASN A 96 14.10 -14.28 -1.31
N GLY A 97 14.35 -12.97 -1.26
CA GLY A 97 13.34 -11.94 -1.04
C GLY A 97 13.02 -11.63 0.43
N ALA A 98 13.36 -12.52 1.37
CA ALA A 98 13.11 -12.30 2.79
C ALA A 98 14.10 -11.30 3.38
N LEU A 99 13.59 -10.30 4.09
CA LEU A 99 14.38 -9.23 4.72
C LEU A 99 14.73 -9.55 6.18
N ASP A 100 15.71 -8.81 6.72
CA ASP A 100 16.07 -8.86 8.13
C ASP A 100 14.92 -8.37 9.04
N PRO A 101 14.59 -9.06 10.15
CA PRO A 101 13.48 -8.67 11.03
C PRO A 101 13.54 -7.24 11.57
N MET A 102 14.74 -6.71 11.86
CA MET A 102 14.88 -5.33 12.35
C MET A 102 14.58 -4.32 11.24
N LEU A 103 15.00 -4.63 10.01
CA LEU A 103 14.66 -3.83 8.83
C LEU A 103 13.15 -3.87 8.54
N ILE A 104 12.54 -5.04 8.63
CA ILE A 104 11.08 -5.21 8.49
C ILE A 104 10.36 -4.36 9.52
N LYS A 105 10.79 -4.38 10.79
CA LYS A 105 10.23 -3.55 11.85
C LYS A 105 10.32 -2.06 11.51
N SER A 106 11.47 -1.58 11.04
CA SER A 106 11.65 -0.19 10.61
C SER A 106 10.71 0.19 9.45
N PHE A 107 10.64 -0.63 8.40
CA PHE A 107 9.76 -0.39 7.26
C PHE A 107 8.28 -0.42 7.63
N MET A 108 7.86 -1.37 8.49
CA MET A 108 6.49 -1.42 8.98
C MET A 108 6.13 -0.19 9.82
N PHE A 109 7.04 0.28 10.68
CA PHE A 109 6.81 1.50 11.46
C PHE A 109 6.61 2.72 10.54
N GLN A 110 7.48 2.88 9.55
CA GLN A 110 7.40 3.96 8.56
C GLN A 110 6.13 3.87 7.70
N LEU A 111 5.77 2.67 7.23
CA LEU A 111 4.54 2.41 6.49
C LEU A 111 3.31 2.82 7.31
N LEU A 112 3.21 2.33 8.55
CA LEU A 112 2.08 2.62 9.44
C LEU A 112 1.97 4.10 9.79
N ARG A 113 3.10 4.83 9.93
CA ARG A 113 3.08 6.29 10.09
C ARG A 113 2.49 7.00 8.88
N GLY A 114 2.87 6.59 7.67
CA GLY A 114 2.28 7.11 6.44
C GLY A 114 0.78 6.84 6.34
N ILE A 115 0.37 5.60 6.63
CA ILE A 115 -1.05 5.20 6.62
C ILE A 115 -1.86 5.98 7.66
N ALA A 116 -1.36 6.08 8.90
CA ALA A 116 -2.03 6.82 9.97
C ALA A 116 -2.28 8.28 9.58
N PHE A 117 -1.28 8.94 9.00
CA PHE A 117 -1.43 10.31 8.51
C PHE A 117 -2.47 10.42 7.38
N CYS A 118 -2.49 9.50 6.41
CA CYS A 118 -3.52 9.46 5.38
C CYS A 118 -4.92 9.31 5.99
N HIS A 119 -5.07 8.37 6.93
CA HIS A 119 -6.36 8.08 7.58
C HIS A 119 -6.89 9.25 8.42
N GLU A 120 -6.01 9.96 9.14
CA GLU A 120 -6.34 11.18 9.88
C GLU A 120 -6.81 12.31 8.95
N ASN A 121 -6.23 12.40 7.75
CA ASN A 121 -6.63 13.34 6.70
C ASN A 121 -7.77 12.82 5.82
N ARG A 122 -8.47 11.76 6.25
CA ARG A 122 -9.62 11.16 5.55
C ARG A 122 -9.30 10.67 4.13
N VAL A 123 -8.07 10.20 3.91
CA VAL A 123 -7.60 9.62 2.64
C VAL A 123 -7.39 8.12 2.80
N LEU A 124 -7.95 7.34 1.88
CA LEU A 124 -7.66 5.90 1.73
C LEU A 124 -6.70 5.70 0.55
N HIS A 125 -5.69 4.84 0.72
CA HIS A 125 -4.74 4.54 -0.34
C HIS A 125 -5.31 3.54 -1.36
N ARG A 126 -5.90 2.43 -0.88
CA ARG A 126 -6.63 1.40 -1.65
C ARG A 126 -5.81 0.49 -2.56
N ASP A 127 -4.59 0.89 -2.91
CA ASP A 127 -3.67 0.09 -3.72
C ASP A 127 -2.30 -0.07 -3.05
N LEU A 128 -2.28 -0.38 -1.75
CA LEU A 128 -1.02 -0.66 -1.07
C LEU A 128 -0.46 -2.00 -1.53
N LYS A 129 0.76 -1.96 -2.06
CA LYS A 129 1.55 -3.09 -2.53
C LYS A 129 3.04 -2.71 -2.53
N PRO A 130 3.98 -3.66 -2.49
CA PRO A 130 5.41 -3.38 -2.46
C PRO A 130 5.89 -2.45 -3.58
N GLN A 131 5.29 -2.49 -4.78
CA GLN A 131 5.62 -1.60 -5.90
C GLN A 131 5.27 -0.12 -5.64
N ASN A 132 4.32 0.15 -4.74
CA ASN A 132 3.88 1.50 -4.37
C ASN A 132 4.56 2.00 -3.08
N LEU A 133 5.52 1.25 -2.54
CA LEU A 133 6.32 1.62 -1.38
C LEU A 133 7.74 1.92 -1.86
N LEU A 134 8.14 3.19 -1.83
CA LEU A 134 9.45 3.61 -2.33
C LEU A 134 10.45 3.73 -1.20
N ILE A 135 11.69 3.34 -1.47
CA ILE A 135 12.80 3.30 -0.52
C ILE A 135 13.99 4.05 -1.11
N ASN A 136 14.64 4.86 -0.29
CA ASN A 136 15.88 5.52 -0.67
C ASN A 136 17.11 4.91 0.00
N ALA A 137 18.30 5.33 -0.42
CA ALA A 137 19.58 4.85 0.09
C ALA A 137 19.79 5.07 1.61
N ARG A 138 18.99 5.93 2.25
CA ARG A 138 19.02 6.18 3.70
C ARG A 138 18.12 5.23 4.49
N GLY A 139 17.39 4.33 3.83
CA GLY A 139 16.43 3.42 4.46
C GLY A 139 15.09 4.08 4.81
N GLU A 140 14.77 5.22 4.19
CA GLU A 140 13.47 5.87 4.37
C GLU A 140 12.44 5.24 3.42
N LEU A 141 11.32 4.78 3.97
CA LEU A 141 10.19 4.24 3.22
C LEU A 141 9.08 5.27 3.10
N LYS A 142 8.56 5.46 1.88
CA LYS A 142 7.46 6.40 1.59
C LYS A 142 6.36 5.76 0.75
N LEU A 143 5.12 6.09 1.09
CA LEU A 143 3.93 5.77 0.28
C LEU A 143 3.95 6.57 -1.03
N ALA A 144 3.73 5.89 -2.15
CA ALA A 144 3.64 6.47 -3.47
C ALA A 144 2.39 6.00 -4.22
N ASP A 145 2.11 6.62 -5.36
CA ASP A 145 1.02 6.29 -6.28
C ASP A 145 -0.39 6.32 -5.67
N PHE A 146 -0.86 7.55 -5.43
CA PHE A 146 -2.21 7.83 -4.94
C PHE A 146 -3.24 7.89 -6.09
N GLY A 147 -2.95 7.34 -7.28
CA GLY A 147 -3.84 7.36 -8.44
C GLY A 147 -5.22 6.73 -8.17
N LEU A 148 -5.27 5.74 -7.26
CA LEU A 148 -6.49 5.09 -6.80
C LEU A 148 -6.99 5.62 -5.44
N ALA A 149 -6.27 6.56 -4.83
CA ALA A 149 -6.64 7.12 -3.54
C ALA A 149 -7.91 7.97 -3.63
N ARG A 150 -8.65 8.02 -2.52
CA ARG A 150 -9.92 8.75 -2.41
C ARG A 150 -10.14 9.31 -1.01
N ALA A 151 -10.77 10.48 -0.95
CA ALA A 151 -11.37 10.99 0.28
C ALA A 151 -12.51 10.07 0.76
N PHE A 152 -12.74 10.02 2.06
CA PHE A 152 -13.82 9.22 2.65
C PHE A 152 -15.19 9.60 2.07
N GLY A 153 -16.07 8.61 1.88
CA GLY A 153 -17.47 8.83 1.48
C GLY A 153 -17.72 9.02 -0.01
N ILE A 154 -16.69 9.08 -0.87
CA ILE A 154 -16.88 9.12 -2.33
C ILE A 154 -17.13 7.68 -2.84
N PRO A 155 -18.32 7.35 -3.39
CA PRO A 155 -18.62 6.04 -3.93
C PRO A 155 -17.67 5.64 -5.06
N VAL A 156 -17.39 4.34 -5.18
CA VAL A 156 -16.52 3.80 -6.22
C VAL A 156 -17.41 3.10 -7.23
N ASN A 157 -17.35 3.51 -8.49
CA ASN A 157 -17.74 2.61 -9.57
C ASN A 157 -16.73 1.46 -9.56
N THR A 158 -17.24 0.24 -9.46
CA THR A 158 -16.52 -1.04 -9.42
C THR A 158 -15.15 -0.97 -10.07
N PHE A 159 -14.11 -1.36 -9.34
CA PHE A 159 -12.76 -1.56 -9.89
C PHE A 159 -12.87 -2.11 -11.31
N SER A 160 -12.38 -1.37 -12.30
CA SER A 160 -12.39 -1.83 -13.70
C SER A 160 -11.70 -3.20 -13.77
N ASN A 161 -12.26 -4.11 -14.57
CA ASN A 161 -11.79 -5.49 -14.76
C ASN A 161 -10.41 -5.60 -15.44
N GLU A 162 -9.59 -4.56 -15.37
CA GLU A 162 -8.19 -4.59 -15.79
C GLU A 162 -7.36 -5.27 -14.70
N VAL A 163 -6.25 -5.88 -15.11
CA VAL A 163 -5.41 -6.78 -14.31
C VAL A 163 -4.73 -6.03 -13.16
N VAL A 164 -5.47 -5.79 -12.07
CA VAL A 164 -4.96 -5.23 -10.81
C VAL A 164 -4.54 -6.38 -9.89
N THR A 165 -3.36 -6.27 -9.29
CA THR A 165 -2.84 -7.26 -8.33
C THR A 165 -3.82 -7.49 -7.17
N LEU A 166 -4.35 -8.71 -7.05
CA LEU A 166 -5.34 -9.08 -6.03
C LEU A 166 -4.74 -9.37 -4.65
N TRP A 167 -3.43 -9.58 -4.58
CA TRP A 167 -2.74 -10.24 -3.46
C TRP A 167 -2.85 -9.51 -2.12
N TYR A 168 -3.11 -8.20 -2.17
CA TYR A 168 -3.21 -7.31 -1.00
C TYR A 168 -4.65 -6.86 -0.72
N ARG A 169 -5.65 -7.42 -1.44
CA ARG A 169 -7.05 -7.02 -1.31
C ARG A 169 -7.70 -7.71 -0.11
N ALA A 170 -8.45 -6.94 0.69
CA ALA A 170 -9.14 -7.41 1.88
C ALA A 170 -10.33 -8.34 1.55
N PRO A 171 -10.66 -9.32 2.42
CA PRO A 171 -11.70 -10.31 2.18
C PRO A 171 -13.09 -9.68 2.08
N ASP A 172 -13.38 -8.62 2.84
CA ASP A 172 -14.64 -7.88 2.76
C ASP A 172 -14.84 -7.22 1.39
N VAL A 173 -13.77 -6.68 0.80
CA VAL A 173 -13.82 -6.14 -0.57
C VAL A 173 -13.99 -7.25 -1.61
N LEU A 174 -13.26 -8.37 -1.46
CA LEU A 174 -13.39 -9.54 -2.35
C LEU A 174 -14.79 -10.16 -2.30
N LEU A 175 -15.44 -10.13 -1.14
CA LEU A 175 -16.81 -10.58 -0.92
C LEU A 175 -17.88 -9.55 -1.34
N GLY A 176 -17.47 -8.42 -1.92
CA GLY A 176 -18.38 -7.44 -2.53
C GLY A 176 -18.93 -6.39 -1.57
N SER A 177 -18.33 -6.21 -0.39
CA SER A 177 -18.65 -5.08 0.49
C SER A 177 -18.42 -3.76 -0.24
N ARG A 178 -19.39 -2.84 -0.11
CA ARG A 178 -19.27 -1.47 -0.62
C ARG A 178 -18.78 -0.49 0.46
N ASN A 179 -18.61 -0.97 1.69
CA ASN A 179 -18.18 -0.16 2.83
C ASN A 179 -16.65 -0.09 2.88
N TYR A 180 -16.07 0.68 1.97
CA TYR A 180 -14.63 0.93 1.95
C TYR A 180 -14.23 1.84 3.12
N THR A 181 -13.46 1.30 4.05
CA THR A 181 -12.97 2.02 5.24
C THR A 181 -11.44 1.94 5.33
N THR A 182 -10.85 2.55 6.35
CA THR A 182 -9.40 2.53 6.64
C THR A 182 -8.83 1.11 6.81
N THR A 183 -9.69 0.15 7.12
CA THR A 183 -9.33 -1.24 7.42
C THR A 183 -8.77 -1.98 6.21
N ILE A 184 -9.11 -1.56 4.98
CA ILE A 184 -8.60 -2.20 3.76
C ILE A 184 -7.10 -1.97 3.59
N ASP A 185 -6.62 -0.76 3.91
CA ASP A 185 -5.19 -0.43 3.88
C ASP A 185 -4.44 -1.22 4.95
N MET A 186 -5.06 -1.46 6.11
CA MET A 186 -4.49 -2.25 7.20
C MET A 186 -4.35 -3.74 6.82
N TRP A 187 -5.31 -4.29 6.08
CA TRP A 187 -5.17 -5.64 5.54
C TRP A 187 -3.99 -5.73 4.57
N SER A 188 -3.89 -4.78 3.63
CA SER A 188 -2.78 -4.73 2.68
C SER A 188 -1.43 -4.61 3.39
N ALA A 189 -1.33 -3.78 4.44
CA ALA A 189 -0.13 -3.66 5.26
C ALA A 189 0.24 -4.98 5.96
N GLY A 190 -0.74 -5.75 6.45
CA GLY A 190 -0.52 -7.09 7.00
C GLY A 190 0.04 -8.07 5.96
N CYS A 191 -0.53 -8.09 4.74
CA CYS A 191 0.00 -8.89 3.64
C CYS A 191 1.45 -8.52 3.29
N ILE A 192 1.75 -7.22 3.23
CA ILE A 192 3.11 -6.70 2.94
C ILE A 192 4.09 -7.10 4.05
N MET A 193 3.68 -7.01 5.32
CA MET A 193 4.50 -7.45 6.45
C MET A 193 4.91 -8.92 6.31
N ALA A 194 3.95 -9.79 6.04
CA ALA A 194 4.22 -11.22 5.84
C ALA A 194 5.09 -11.49 4.59
N GLU A 195 4.90 -10.73 3.52
CA GLU A 195 5.72 -10.84 2.31
C GLU A 195 7.18 -10.46 2.59
N MET A 196 7.44 -9.41 3.36
CA MET A 196 8.82 -9.06 3.72
C MET A 196 9.52 -10.16 4.54
N TYR A 197 8.80 -10.91 5.37
CA TYR A 197 9.36 -12.04 6.12
C TYR A 197 9.61 -13.29 5.27
N THR A 198 8.82 -13.51 4.22
CA THR A 198 8.85 -14.75 3.43
C THR A 198 9.50 -14.60 2.06
N GLY A 199 9.68 -13.36 1.58
CA GLY A 199 10.11 -13.04 0.23
C GLY A 199 9.08 -13.30 -0.86
N ARG A 200 7.87 -13.74 -0.49
CA ARG A 200 6.81 -14.13 -1.43
C ARG A 200 5.44 -13.63 -0.97
N PRO A 201 4.53 -13.31 -1.89
CA PRO A 201 3.20 -12.84 -1.52
C PRO A 201 2.47 -13.85 -0.64
N LEU A 202 1.80 -13.35 0.42
CA LEU A 202 1.08 -14.22 1.36
C LEU A 202 -0.12 -14.92 0.69
N PHE A 203 -0.81 -14.22 -0.20
CA PHE A 203 -2.00 -14.70 -0.89
C PHE A 203 -1.90 -14.45 -2.40
N PRO A 204 -1.17 -15.26 -3.17
CA PRO A 204 -0.93 -15.04 -4.60
C PRO A 204 -2.10 -15.55 -5.48
N GLY A 205 -3.31 -15.01 -5.29
CA GLY A 205 -4.51 -15.38 -6.06
C GLY A 205 -4.50 -14.86 -7.49
N THR A 206 -5.10 -15.63 -8.41
CA THR A 206 -5.25 -15.24 -9.83
C THR A 206 -6.65 -14.74 -10.20
N THR A 207 -7.65 -15.06 -9.39
CA THR A 207 -9.04 -14.59 -9.51
C THR A 207 -9.56 -14.19 -8.13
N ASN A 208 -10.68 -13.46 -8.03
CA ASN A 208 -11.28 -13.13 -6.72
C ASN A 208 -11.59 -14.40 -5.91
N ASP A 209 -12.09 -15.44 -6.57
CA ASP A 209 -12.39 -16.74 -5.95
C ASP A 209 -11.12 -17.46 -5.48
N ASP A 210 -10.07 -17.53 -6.31
CA ASP A 210 -8.80 -18.13 -5.90
C ASP A 210 -8.15 -17.34 -4.76
N GLN A 211 -8.19 -16.01 -4.80
CA GLN A 211 -7.69 -15.13 -3.75
C GLN A 211 -8.39 -15.43 -2.41
N LEU A 212 -9.72 -15.53 -2.40
CA LEU A 212 -10.50 -15.90 -1.20
C LEU A 212 -10.11 -17.29 -0.69
N LEU A 213 -9.99 -18.29 -1.58
CA LEU A 213 -9.59 -19.64 -1.19
C LEU A 213 -8.19 -19.69 -0.56
N LYS A 214 -7.24 -18.88 -1.05
CA LYS A 214 -5.91 -18.78 -0.43
C LYS A 214 -5.96 -18.14 0.96
N ILE A 215 -6.79 -17.11 1.14
CA ILE A 215 -7.03 -16.50 2.46
C ILE A 215 -7.62 -17.55 3.41
N PHE A 216 -8.68 -18.26 2.98
CA PHE A 216 -9.37 -19.23 3.82
C PHE A 216 -8.49 -20.41 4.21
N ARG A 217 -7.62 -20.88 3.30
CA ARG A 217 -6.66 -21.96 3.60
C ARG A 217 -5.71 -21.61 4.73
N LEU A 218 -5.34 -20.33 4.88
CA LEU A 218 -4.42 -19.88 5.92
C LEU A 218 -5.15 -19.47 7.20
N LEU A 219 -6.17 -18.63 7.07
CA LEU A 219 -6.85 -17.98 8.22
C LEU A 219 -8.14 -18.71 8.65
N GLY A 220 -8.48 -19.81 7.98
CA GLY A 220 -9.71 -20.56 8.16
C GLY A 220 -10.88 -19.98 7.38
N THR A 221 -11.86 -20.82 7.01
CA THR A 221 -13.06 -20.36 6.31
C THR A 221 -13.98 -19.58 7.27
N PRO A 222 -14.38 -18.33 6.96
CA PRO A 222 -15.24 -17.56 7.84
C PRO A 222 -16.64 -18.19 7.91
N SER A 223 -17.29 -18.03 9.06
CA SER A 223 -18.65 -18.47 9.36
C SER A 223 -19.38 -17.37 10.11
N GLU A 224 -20.70 -17.48 10.28
CA GLU A 224 -21.46 -16.55 11.13
C GLU A 224 -20.95 -16.48 12.58
N HIS A 225 -20.25 -17.51 13.06
CA HIS A 225 -19.63 -17.50 14.38
C HIS A 225 -18.35 -16.66 14.41
N THR A 226 -17.49 -16.77 13.39
CA THR A 226 -16.19 -16.08 13.33
C THR A 226 -16.26 -14.69 12.70
N TRP A 227 -17.27 -14.46 11.85
CA TRP A 227 -17.61 -13.20 11.23
C TRP A 227 -19.14 -13.09 11.10
N PRO A 228 -19.82 -12.57 12.13
CA PRO A 228 -21.27 -12.34 12.07
C PRO A 228 -21.66 -11.43 10.90
N GLY A 229 -22.64 -11.85 10.11
CA GLY A 229 -23.12 -11.15 8.91
C GLY A 229 -22.31 -11.40 7.64
N VAL A 230 -21.34 -12.32 7.64
CA VAL A 230 -20.56 -12.66 6.43
C VAL A 230 -21.47 -13.21 5.31
N ASN A 231 -22.55 -13.90 5.67
CA ASN A 231 -23.54 -14.41 4.72
C ASN A 231 -24.36 -13.33 3.99
N GLN A 232 -24.34 -12.09 4.47
CA GLN A 232 -25.03 -10.95 3.84
C GLN A 232 -24.16 -10.29 2.76
N LEU A 233 -22.88 -10.66 2.65
CA LEU A 233 -21.99 -10.09 1.66
C LEU A 233 -22.32 -10.61 0.25
N PRO A 234 -22.39 -9.74 -0.78
CA PRO A 234 -22.93 -10.10 -2.09
C PRO A 234 -22.26 -11.29 -2.79
N ALA A 235 -20.97 -11.50 -2.58
CA ALA A 235 -20.21 -12.58 -3.19
C ALA A 235 -19.90 -13.74 -2.22
N PHE A 236 -20.52 -13.76 -1.03
CA PHE A 236 -20.43 -14.91 -0.14
C PHE A 236 -21.27 -16.08 -0.67
N ARG A 237 -20.72 -17.29 -0.65
CA ARG A 237 -21.38 -18.51 -1.10
C ARG A 237 -21.32 -19.57 -0.01
N ASN A 238 -22.45 -20.22 0.27
CA ASN A 238 -22.54 -21.27 1.29
C ASN A 238 -21.75 -22.55 0.95
N ASN A 239 -21.23 -22.67 -0.27
CA ASN A 239 -20.49 -23.84 -0.76
C ASN A 239 -18.96 -23.66 -0.75
N PHE A 240 -18.42 -22.62 -0.10
CA PHE A 240 -16.97 -22.52 0.07
C PHE A 240 -16.44 -23.72 0.86
N PRO A 241 -15.31 -24.34 0.45
CA PRO A 241 -14.70 -25.42 1.21
C PRO A 241 -14.33 -24.94 2.62
N TYR A 242 -14.55 -25.80 3.62
CA TYR A 242 -14.11 -25.53 4.98
C TYR A 242 -12.61 -25.80 5.12
N TYR A 243 -11.89 -24.83 5.69
CA TYR A 243 -10.50 -24.95 6.10
C TYR A 243 -10.37 -24.52 7.57
N PRO A 244 -9.64 -25.28 8.41
CA PRO A 244 -9.29 -24.82 9.75
C PRO A 244 -8.22 -23.72 9.69
N PRO A 245 -8.19 -22.77 10.63
CA PRO A 245 -7.14 -21.76 10.72
C PRO A 245 -5.78 -22.41 11.00
N GLN A 246 -4.74 -21.94 10.31
CA GLN A 246 -3.36 -22.36 10.54
C GLN A 246 -2.66 -21.43 11.53
N ASN A 247 -1.59 -21.93 12.16
CA ASN A 247 -0.76 -21.12 13.05
C ASN A 247 0.23 -20.27 12.23
N LEU A 248 0.03 -18.95 12.22
CA LEU A 248 0.90 -18.01 11.50
C LEU A 248 2.38 -18.12 11.91
N ALA A 249 2.68 -18.46 13.17
CA ALA A 249 4.05 -18.62 13.64
C ALA A 249 4.77 -19.82 13.00
N GLN A 250 4.04 -20.82 12.52
CA GLN A 250 4.65 -21.94 11.76
C GLN A 250 4.94 -21.55 10.31
N ILE A 251 4.17 -20.63 9.75
CA ILE A 251 4.33 -20.13 8.37
C ILE A 251 5.43 -19.07 8.31
N LEU A 252 5.57 -18.30 9.38
CA LEU A 252 6.54 -17.24 9.55
C LEU A 252 7.43 -17.59 10.76
N PRO A 253 8.48 -18.42 10.59
CA PRO A 253 9.30 -18.85 11.72
C PRO A 253 10.26 -17.76 12.23
N ASN A 254 10.54 -16.73 11.41
CA ASN A 254 11.53 -15.68 11.71
C ASN A 254 10.93 -14.42 12.35
N ILE A 255 9.61 -14.36 12.53
CA ILE A 255 8.92 -13.26 13.18
C ILE A 255 8.77 -13.56 14.67
N ASP A 256 9.01 -12.56 15.50
CA ASP A 256 8.87 -12.70 16.95
C ASP A 256 7.39 -12.78 17.37
N PRO A 257 7.09 -13.22 18.62
CA PRO A 257 5.71 -13.34 19.09
C PRO A 257 4.90 -12.03 19.04
N PHE A 258 5.53 -10.88 19.22
CA PHE A 258 4.87 -9.58 19.14
C PHE A 258 4.55 -9.19 17.70
N GLY A 259 5.43 -9.56 16.76
CA GLY A 259 5.18 -9.40 15.33
C GLY A 259 4.02 -10.29 14.87
N ILE A 260 3.94 -11.54 15.35
CA ILE A 260 2.81 -12.44 15.07
C ILE A 260 1.49 -11.85 15.60
N ASP A 261 1.48 -11.34 16.84
CA ASP A 261 0.29 -10.71 17.41
C ASP A 261 -0.16 -9.49 16.58
N LEU A 262 0.79 -8.61 16.21
CA LEU A 262 0.50 -7.46 15.39
C LEU A 262 -0.07 -7.87 14.01
N LEU A 263 0.55 -8.84 13.34
CA LEU A 263 0.11 -9.36 12.05
C LEU A 263 -1.30 -9.95 12.13
N ALA A 264 -1.58 -10.75 13.17
CA ALA A 264 -2.90 -11.34 13.39
C ALA A 264 -4.00 -10.27 13.60
N ARG A 265 -3.66 -9.15 14.24
CA ARG A 265 -4.57 -8.00 14.40
C ARG A 265 -4.79 -7.22 13.09
N MET A 266 -3.79 -7.16 12.20
CA MET A 266 -3.95 -6.57 10.86
C MET A 266 -4.76 -7.47 9.92
N LEU A 267 -4.69 -8.79 10.08
CA LEU A 267 -5.37 -9.79 9.24
C LEU A 267 -6.71 -10.27 9.80
N GLN A 268 -7.36 -9.49 10.66
CA GLN A 268 -8.71 -9.80 11.12
C GLN A 268 -9.72 -9.76 9.97
N TYR A 269 -10.58 -10.79 9.90
CA TYR A 269 -11.67 -10.86 8.92
C TYR A 269 -12.64 -9.69 9.08
N GLN A 270 -13.13 -9.52 10.31
CA GLN A 270 -14.11 -8.49 10.64
C GLN A 270 -13.44 -7.11 10.55
N PRO A 271 -13.87 -6.22 9.64
CA PRO A 271 -13.19 -4.93 9.43
C PRO A 271 -13.07 -4.10 10.72
N HIS A 272 -14.10 -4.08 11.56
CA HIS A 272 -14.14 -3.30 12.80
C HIS A 272 -13.25 -3.86 13.93
N LEU A 273 -12.80 -5.11 13.82
CA LEU A 273 -11.82 -5.71 14.75
C LEU A 273 -10.38 -5.57 14.25
N ARG A 274 -10.19 -5.15 12.99
CA ARG A 274 -8.88 -4.93 12.41
C ARG A 274 -8.24 -3.70 13.05
N ILE A 275 -7.02 -3.86 13.57
CA ILE A 275 -6.31 -2.79 14.27
C ILE A 275 -6.15 -1.56 13.37
N SER A 276 -6.32 -0.36 13.93
CA SER A 276 -6.08 0.89 13.21
C SER A 276 -4.57 1.15 13.05
N ALA A 277 -4.16 1.96 12.06
CA ALA A 277 -2.76 2.34 11.91
C ALA A 277 -2.21 3.06 13.15
N LYS A 278 -3.05 3.91 13.76
CA LYS A 278 -2.70 4.65 14.99
C LYS A 278 -2.46 3.72 16.17
N ASP A 279 -3.32 2.72 16.38
CA ASP A 279 -3.16 1.76 17.46
C ASP A 279 -2.00 0.78 17.18
N ALA A 280 -1.80 0.41 15.92
CA ALA A 280 -0.67 -0.43 15.50
C ALA A 280 0.69 0.22 15.81
N LEU A 281 0.82 1.54 15.68
CA LEU A 281 2.05 2.27 16.04
C LEU A 281 2.36 2.26 17.55
N GLN A 282 1.35 2.02 18.40
CA GLN A 282 1.51 1.89 19.85
C GLN A 282 1.74 0.43 20.28
N HIS A 283 1.82 -0.50 19.33
CA HIS A 283 1.99 -1.92 19.62
C HIS A 283 3.38 -2.21 20.20
N VAL A 284 3.44 -3.19 21.13
CA VAL A 284 4.68 -3.63 21.80
C VAL A 284 5.79 -4.06 20.81
N TYR A 285 5.41 -4.50 19.61
CA TYR A 285 6.34 -4.81 18.52
C TYR A 285 7.28 -3.65 18.15
N PHE A 286 6.85 -2.40 18.32
CA PHE A 286 7.63 -1.19 18.02
C PHE A 286 8.20 -0.48 19.26
N GLN A 287 8.07 -1.07 20.46
CA GLN A 287 8.44 -0.39 21.70
C GLN A 287 9.92 0.01 21.75
N ASP A 288 10.81 -0.83 21.22
CA ASP A 288 12.25 -0.57 21.10
C ASP A 288 12.58 0.60 20.17
N LEU A 289 11.83 0.76 19.07
CA LEU A 289 11.97 1.91 18.16
C LEU A 289 11.44 3.21 18.78
N ASN A 290 10.35 3.15 19.53
CA ASN A 290 9.79 4.32 20.21
C ASN A 290 10.75 4.87 21.28
N VAL A 291 11.44 3.99 22.01
CA VAL A 291 12.46 4.39 22.99
C VAL A 291 13.68 5.02 22.30
N ALA A 292 14.11 4.49 21.15
CA ALA A 292 15.22 5.08 20.39
C ALA A 292 14.86 6.48 19.84
N ALA A 293 13.64 6.66 19.30
CA ALA A 293 13.17 7.95 18.82
C ALA A 293 13.08 9.01 19.93
N ALA A 294 12.60 8.63 21.12
CA ALA A 294 12.49 9.54 22.27
C ALA A 294 13.86 9.97 22.87
N ARG A 295 14.94 9.21 22.61
CA ARG A 295 16.29 9.56 23.05
C ARG A 295 17.03 10.52 22.09
N HIS A 296 16.50 10.69 20.88
CA HIS A 296 17.10 11.52 19.82
C HIS A 296 16.26 12.75 19.46
N ALA A 297 15.15 12.98 20.17
CA ALA A 297 14.31 14.19 20.11
C ALA A 297 14.64 15.13 21.27
#